data_AF-A0A9V1EU10-F1
#
_entry.id   AF-A0A9V1EU10-F1
#
_cell.length_a   1.000
_cell.length_b   1.000
_cell.length_c   1.000
_cell.angle_alpha   90.00
_cell.angle_beta   90.00
_cell.angle_gamma   90.00
#
_symmetry.space_group_name_H-M   'P 1'
#
loop_
_entity.id
_entity.type
_entity.pdbx_description
1 polymer ?
#
loop_
_entity_poly.entity_id
_entity_poly.type
_entity_poly.pdbx_seq_one_letter_code
_entity_poly.pdbx_strand_id
1 'polypeptide(L)'
;MLSVQLVGRLFSMAGRVCPSRSSAGLGTVGPVEAAIRTKLEQALNPEVLELRNESGGHAVPPGSETHFRVAVRNFQVWPHPILQPRPKQKTREREPSLAKLFLQNKALFE
;
A
#
# COMPACT_ATOMS: atom_id res chain seq x y z
N MET A 1 -65.34 -39.86 15.59
CA MET A 1 -65.33 -39.05 14.35
C MET A 1 -64.73 -37.69 14.72
N LEU A 2 -63.42 -37.53 14.58
CA LEU A 2 -62.74 -36.63 13.60
C LEU A 2 -63.44 -35.27 13.39
N SER A 3 -62.77 -34.18 13.79
CA SER A 3 -62.53 -32.97 12.96
C SER A 3 -61.81 -31.91 13.81
N VAL A 4 -60.48 -31.88 13.84
CA VAL A 4 -59.60 -31.01 13.03
C VAL A 4 -59.85 -29.50 13.21
N GLN A 5 -58.96 -28.91 14.04
CA GLN A 5 -58.25 -27.62 13.93
C GLN A 5 -58.87 -26.48 13.10
N LEU A 6 -58.82 -25.25 13.65
CA LEU A 6 -58.19 -24.15 12.89
C LEU A 6 -57.61 -23.07 13.81
N VAL A 7 -56.29 -23.12 13.97
CA VAL A 7 -55.45 -22.06 14.53
C VAL A 7 -55.32 -20.96 13.48
N GLY A 8 -56.08 -19.88 13.61
CA GLY A 8 -55.93 -18.67 12.80
C GLY A 8 -54.84 -17.75 13.34
N ARG A 9 -53.57 -18.21 13.34
CA ARG A 9 -52.42 -17.37 13.69
C ARG A 9 -52.16 -16.41 12.53
N LEU A 10 -52.65 -15.17 12.65
CA LEU A 10 -52.32 -14.06 11.75
C LEU A 10 -50.82 -13.81 11.79
N PHE A 11 -50.08 -14.38 10.83
CA PHE A 11 -48.70 -13.98 10.57
C PHE A 11 -48.72 -12.62 9.87
N SER A 12 -48.39 -11.58 10.63
CA SER A 12 -48.08 -10.26 10.09
C SER A 12 -46.79 -10.36 9.27
N MET A 13 -46.94 -10.61 7.97
CA MET A 13 -45.87 -10.43 7.00
C MET A 13 -45.60 -8.93 6.86
N ALA A 14 -44.72 -8.41 7.70
CA ALA A 14 -44.05 -7.14 7.44
C ALA A 14 -43.24 -7.34 6.15
N GLY A 15 -43.89 -7.09 5.01
CA GLY A 15 -43.26 -7.09 3.69
C GLY A 15 -42.07 -6.15 3.75
N ARG A 16 -40.87 -6.73 3.80
CA ARG A 16 -39.61 -6.01 3.63
C ARG A 16 -39.55 -5.60 2.16
N VAL A 17 -40.34 -4.59 1.80
CA VAL A 17 -40.06 -3.80 0.61
C VAL A 17 -38.73 -3.15 0.91
N CYS A 18 -37.66 -3.64 0.30
CA CYS A 18 -36.40 -2.91 0.22
C CYS A 18 -36.62 -1.83 -0.84
N PRO A 19 -36.88 -0.55 -0.49
CA PRO A 19 -36.80 0.49 -1.50
C PRO A 19 -35.34 0.53 -1.94
N SER A 20 -35.07 0.09 -3.17
CA SER A 20 -33.77 0.30 -3.81
C SER A 20 -33.62 1.81 -3.99
N ARG A 21 -33.07 2.48 -2.98
CA ARG A 21 -32.76 3.91 -3.01
C ARG A 21 -31.50 4.07 -3.86
N SER A 22 -31.69 4.09 -5.18
CA SER A 22 -30.69 4.58 -6.11
C SER A 22 -30.57 6.09 -5.94
N SER A 23 -29.78 6.52 -4.97
CA SER A 23 -29.33 7.91 -4.84
C SER A 23 -27.84 7.92 -4.50
N ALA A 24 -27.05 7.26 -5.34
CA ALA A 24 -25.60 7.41 -5.34
C ALA A 24 -25.26 8.63 -6.20
N GLY A 25 -25.26 9.80 -5.57
CA GLY A 25 -25.05 11.05 -6.31
C GLY A 25 -24.85 12.26 -5.42
N LEU A 26 -24.22 12.11 -4.26
CA LEU A 26 -23.83 13.28 -3.47
C LEU A 26 -22.61 12.99 -2.58
N GLY A 27 -21.40 12.97 -3.15
CA GLY A 27 -20.13 13.21 -2.44
C GLY A 27 -19.80 12.36 -1.19
N THR A 28 -20.60 11.35 -0.84
CA THR A 28 -20.40 10.51 0.34
C THR A 28 -19.45 9.39 -0.01
N VAL A 29 -18.35 9.29 0.73
CA VAL A 29 -17.41 8.17 0.71
C VAL A 29 -18.21 6.86 0.77
N GLY A 30 -17.97 5.97 -0.20
CA GLY A 30 -18.67 4.68 -0.26
C GLY A 30 -18.23 3.74 0.86
N PRO A 31 -19.02 2.70 1.18
CA PRO A 31 -18.70 1.78 2.28
C PRO A 31 -17.36 1.05 2.08
N VAL A 32 -17.00 0.69 0.84
CA VAL A 32 -15.72 0.03 0.57
C VAL A 32 -14.58 1.04 0.69
N GLU A 33 -14.74 2.24 0.14
CA GLU A 33 -13.74 3.31 0.29
C GLU A 33 -13.46 3.62 1.77
N ALA A 34 -14.50 3.75 2.58
CA ALA A 34 -14.38 3.99 4.02
C ALA A 34 -13.63 2.86 4.72
N ALA A 35 -13.97 1.60 4.41
CA ALA A 35 -13.30 0.44 4.98
C ALA A 35 -11.81 0.38 4.60
N ILE A 36 -11.47 0.70 3.35
CA ILE A 36 -10.07 0.76 2.90
C ILE A 36 -9.32 1.86 3.64
N ARG A 37 -9.91 3.08 3.72
CA ARG A 37 -9.32 4.20 4.46
C ARG A 37 -9.01 3.81 5.91
N THR A 38 -10.00 3.29 6.63
CA THR A 38 -9.82 2.90 8.04
C THR A 38 -8.72 1.85 8.21
N LYS A 39 -8.68 0.83 7.34
CA LYS A 39 -7.64 -0.21 7.40
C LYS A 39 -6.24 0.35 7.16
N LEU A 40 -6.09 1.25 6.19
CA LEU A 40 -4.80 1.86 5.88
C LEU A 40 -4.35 2.81 6.99
N GLU A 41 -5.26 3.61 7.54
CA GLU A 41 -4.98 4.50 8.67
C GLU A 41 -4.52 3.71 9.90
N GLN A 42 -5.23 2.62 10.24
CA GLN A 42 -4.89 1.79 11.40
C GLN A 42 -3.56 1.03 11.23
N ALA A 43 -3.28 0.52 10.03
CA ALA A 43 -2.11 -0.30 9.78
C ALA A 43 -0.82 0.52 9.59
N LEU A 44 -0.92 1.69 8.95
CA LEU A 44 0.24 2.45 8.49
C LEU A 44 0.42 3.79 9.20
N ASN A 45 -0.61 4.29 9.89
CA ASN A 45 -0.64 5.63 10.50
C ASN A 45 0.01 6.71 9.61
N PRO A 46 -0.46 6.88 8.36
CA PRO A 46 0.16 7.76 7.39
C PRO A 46 -0.06 9.23 7.76
N GLU A 47 0.89 10.08 7.35
CA GLU A 47 0.76 11.54 7.50
C GLU A 47 -0.24 12.08 6.47
N VAL A 48 -0.20 11.56 5.24
CA VAL A 48 -1.13 11.91 4.17
C VAL A 48 -1.64 10.62 3.51
N LEU A 49 -2.96 10.49 3.43
CA LEU A 49 -3.64 9.40 2.74
C LEU A 49 -4.67 9.96 1.75
N GLU A 50 -4.38 9.80 0.46
CA GLU A 50 -5.33 10.06 -0.61
C GLU A 50 -5.90 8.73 -1.11
N LEU A 51 -7.22 8.60 -1.05
CA LEU A 51 -7.96 7.45 -1.53
C LEU A 51 -9.14 7.96 -2.37
N ARG A 52 -9.33 7.40 -3.56
CA ARG A 52 -10.43 7.78 -4.45
C ARG A 52 -10.94 6.58 -5.25
N ASN A 53 -12.26 6.39 -5.26
CA ASN A 53 -12.92 5.48 -6.19
C ASN A 53 -12.83 6.00 -7.64
N GLU A 54 -12.20 5.21 -8.52
CA GLU A 54 -12.08 5.49 -9.97
C GLU A 54 -12.85 4.50 -10.85
N SER A 55 -13.73 3.70 -10.23
CA SER A 55 -14.55 2.69 -10.92
C SER A 55 -15.39 3.24 -12.08
N GLY A 56 -15.76 4.52 -12.05
CA GLY A 56 -16.54 5.16 -13.11
C GLY A 56 -15.85 5.22 -14.49
N GLY A 57 -14.53 5.03 -14.56
CA GLY A 57 -13.80 4.92 -15.83
C GLY A 57 -13.86 3.54 -16.48
N HIS A 58 -14.50 2.56 -15.83
CA HIS A 58 -14.55 1.18 -16.29
C HIS A 58 -15.95 0.77 -16.72
N ALA A 59 -16.04 -0.31 -17.50
CA ALA A 59 -17.31 -0.93 -17.89
C ALA A 59 -17.94 -1.71 -16.73
N VAL A 60 -18.28 -1.00 -15.65
CA VAL A 60 -18.89 -1.54 -14.42
C VAL A 60 -20.24 -0.87 -14.15
N PRO A 61 -21.16 -1.53 -13.42
CA PRO A 61 -22.45 -0.93 -13.07
C PRO A 61 -22.29 0.38 -12.27
N PRO A 62 -23.25 1.31 -12.38
CA PRO A 62 -23.27 2.52 -11.57
C PRO A 62 -23.20 2.21 -10.07
N GLY A 63 -22.41 3.00 -9.33
CA GLY A 63 -22.20 2.81 -7.89
C GLY A 63 -21.20 1.72 -7.51
N SER A 64 -20.52 1.10 -8.49
CA SER A 64 -19.46 0.13 -8.20
C SER A 64 -18.27 0.75 -7.46
N GLU A 65 -17.69 -0.05 -6.57
CA GLU A 65 -16.49 0.26 -5.79
C GLU A 65 -15.45 -0.84 -6.04
N THR A 66 -15.01 -0.97 -7.30
CA THR A 66 -14.13 -2.06 -7.75
C THR A 66 -12.71 -1.60 -8.06
N HIS A 67 -12.52 -0.33 -8.41
CA HIS A 67 -11.22 0.26 -8.75
C HIS A 67 -10.94 1.48 -7.87
N PHE A 68 -9.76 1.49 -7.25
CA PHE A 68 -9.34 2.52 -6.31
C PHE A 68 -7.92 2.97 -6.59
N ARG A 69 -7.75 4.29 -6.62
CA ARG A 69 -6.43 4.92 -6.57
C ARG A 69 -6.10 5.23 -5.11
N VAL A 70 -4.93 4.79 -4.67
CA VAL A 70 -4.42 5.00 -3.32
C VAL A 70 -3.04 5.65 -3.40
N ALA A 71 -2.84 6.76 -2.69
CA ALA A 71 -1.52 7.35 -2.45
C ALA A 71 -1.33 7.55 -0.95
N VAL A 72 -0.24 6.99 -0.43
CA VAL A 72 0.11 7.00 0.99
C VAL A 72 1.46 7.66 1.16
N ARG A 73 1.57 8.60 2.11
CA ARG A 73 2.84 9.25 2.46
C ARG A 73 3.08 9.13 3.96
N ASN A 74 4.28 8.65 4.32
CA ASN A 74 4.76 8.57 5.68
C ASN A 74 6.09 9.34 5.79
N PHE A 75 6.21 10.25 6.74
CA PHE A 75 7.49 10.88 7.07
C PHE A 75 8.28 9.97 8.03
N GLN A 76 8.97 8.97 7.48
CA GLN A 76 9.90 8.17 8.29
C GLN A 76 11.29 8.80 8.22
N VAL A 77 11.67 9.52 9.28
CA VAL A 77 13.04 10.00 9.43
C VAL A 77 13.90 8.81 9.83
N TRP A 78 14.65 8.25 8.89
CA TRP A 78 15.70 7.30 9.22
C TRP A 78 16.83 8.03 9.95
N PRO A 79 17.26 7.59 11.13
CA PRO A 79 18.45 8.13 11.77
C PRO A 79 19.64 7.84 10.85
N HIS A 80 20.17 8.88 10.22
CA HIS A 80 21.38 8.75 9.43
C HIS A 80 22.53 8.51 10.41
N PRO A 81 23.36 7.47 10.22
CA PRO A 81 24.58 7.32 11.00
C PRO A 81 25.41 8.58 10.76
N ILE A 82 25.68 9.33 11.83
CA ILE A 82 26.61 10.45 11.78
C ILE A 82 27.92 9.87 11.28
N LEU A 83 28.33 10.21 10.05
CA LEU A 83 29.62 9.82 9.53
C LEU A 83 30.67 10.48 10.43
N GLN A 84 31.20 9.69 11.37
CA GLN A 84 32.37 10.06 12.15
C GLN A 84 33.48 10.48 11.17
N PRO A 85 34.23 11.56 11.42
CA PRO A 85 35.38 11.89 10.59
C PRO A 85 36.30 10.68 10.51
N ARG A 86 36.43 10.07 9.33
CA ARG A 86 37.40 8.99 9.16
C ARG A 86 38.78 9.58 9.48
N PRO A 87 39.61 8.92 10.31
CA PRO A 87 40.97 9.38 10.52
C PRO A 87 41.64 9.45 9.14
N LYS A 88 42.20 10.61 8.80
CA LYS A 88 42.96 10.78 7.55
C LYS A 88 44.02 9.69 7.56
N GLN A 89 43.92 8.72 6.64
CA GLN A 89 45.02 7.81 6.37
C GLN A 89 46.21 8.70 6.01
N LYS A 90 47.18 8.81 6.92
CA LYS A 90 48.44 9.48 6.63
C LYS A 90 49.00 8.77 5.41
N THR A 91 49.11 9.50 4.31
CA THR A 91 49.78 9.05 3.09
C THR A 91 51.16 8.57 3.51
N ARG A 92 51.27 7.26 3.76
CA ARG A 92 52.56 6.59 3.84
C ARG A 92 53.00 6.61 2.40
N GLU A 93 53.92 7.52 2.09
CA GLU A 93 54.60 7.57 0.81
C GLU A 93 54.89 6.14 0.40
N ARG A 94 54.33 5.73 -0.74
CA ARG A 94 54.75 4.51 -1.39
C ARG A 94 56.19 4.79 -1.79
N GLU A 95 57.13 4.33 -0.98
CA GLU A 95 58.48 3.99 -1.45
C GLU A 95 58.28 3.20 -2.75
N PRO A 96 58.65 3.76 -3.90
CA PRO A 96 58.46 3.08 -5.17
C PRO A 96 59.32 1.83 -5.11
N SER A 97 58.65 0.68 -5.14
CA SER A 97 59.22 -0.63 -5.28
C SER A 97 59.96 -0.76 -6.61
N LEU A 98 61.11 -0.10 -6.75
CA LEU A 98 62.03 -0.29 -7.88
C LEU A 98 62.70 -1.67 -7.84
N ALA A 99 62.67 -2.35 -6.69
CA ALA A 99 63.21 -3.71 -6.56
C ALA A 99 62.31 -4.81 -7.13
N LYS A 100 61.05 -4.54 -7.53
CA LYS A 100 60.10 -5.59 -7.96
C LYS A 100 59.77 -5.61 -9.45
N LEU A 101 60.28 -4.66 -10.25
CA LEU A 101 60.06 -4.62 -11.70
C LEU A 101 61.22 -5.17 -12.53
N PHE A 102 62.34 -5.59 -11.91
CA PHE A 102 63.59 -5.91 -12.62
C PHE A 102 63.80 -7.38 -12.99
N LEU A 103 62.84 -8.29 -12.77
CA LEU A 103 63.04 -9.73 -13.03
C LEU A 103 62.22 -10.34 -14.18
N GLN A 104 61.38 -9.59 -14.90
CA GLN A 104 60.50 -10.20 -15.92
C GLN A 104 60.93 -9.97 -17.38
N ASN A 105 62.05 -9.28 -17.68
CA ASN A 105 62.47 -9.02 -19.06
C ASN A 105 63.97 -9.26 -19.30
N LYS A 106 64.46 -10.45 -18.93
CA LYS A 106 65.80 -10.93 -19.32
C LYS A 106 65.77 -12.36 -19.88
N ALA A 107 64.76 -12.66 -20.69
CA ALA A 107 64.60 -13.95 -21.37
C ALA A 107 64.15 -13.81 -22.84
N LEU A 108 64.49 -12.70 -23.51
CA LEU A 108 64.24 -12.51 -24.94
C LEU A 108 65.38 -11.76 -25.66
N PHE A 109 66.63 -12.03 -25.27
CA PHE A 109 67.78 -11.73 -26.11
C PHE A 109 68.96 -12.62 -25.70
N GLU A 110 68.93 -13.84 -26.22
CA GLU A 110 69.98 -14.59 -26.92
C GLU A 110 69.32 -15.84 -27.51
#